data_AF-A0A352VLT0-F1
#
_entry.id   AF-A0A352VLT0-F1
#
_cell.length_a   1.000
_cell.length_b   1.000
_cell.length_c   1.000
_cell.angle_alpha   90.00
_cell.angle_beta   90.00
_cell.angle_gamma   90.00
#
_symmetry.space_group_name_H-M   'P 1'
#
loop_
_entity.id
_entity.type
_entity.pdbx_description
1 polymer ?
#
loop_
_entity_poly.entity_id
_entity_poly.type
_entity_poly.pdbx_seq_one_letter_code
_entity_poly.pdbx_strand_id
1 'polypeptide(L)' 'DRAIQVLGGYGYVGEYTVERLWRDAKLLEIGGGTLESHQKNITRDLSKNPN' A
#
# COMPACT_ATOMS: atom_id res chain seq x y z
N ASP A 1 0.21 0.67 -9.25
CA ASP A 1 -0.26 0.03 -10.50
C ASP A 1 -0.24 1.00 -11.70
N ARG A 2 -0.75 2.24 -11.57
CA ARG A 2 -0.78 3.21 -12.68
C ARG A 2 0.59 3.52 -13.27
N ALA A 3 1.63 3.64 -12.42
CA ALA A 3 3.00 3.84 -12.90
C ALA A 3 3.49 2.65 -13.77
N ILE A 4 3.17 1.41 -13.38
CA ILE A 4 3.47 0.21 -14.18
C ILE A 4 2.76 0.31 -15.54
N GLN A 5 1.47 0.67 -15.54
CA GLN A 5 0.68 0.77 -16.77
C GLN A 5 1.19 1.86 -17.72
N VAL A 6 1.63 3.00 -17.20
CA VAL A 6 2.22 4.09 -18.02
C VAL A 6 3.49 3.62 -18.75
N LEU A 7 4.31 2.77 -18.11
CA LEU A 7 5.51 2.20 -18.72
C LEU A 7 5.21 0.98 -19.61
N GLY A 8 3.96 0.51 -19.66
CA GLY A 8 3.58 -0.68 -20.41
C GLY A 8 4.40 -1.91 -20.01
N GLY A 9 4.88 -2.67 -21.00
CA GLY A 9 5.72 -3.86 -20.76
C GLY A 9 7.01 -3.56 -19.98
N TYR A 10 7.60 -2.37 -20.17
CA TYR A 10 8.78 -1.95 -19.43
C TYR A 10 8.51 -1.73 -17.94
N GLY A 11 7.25 -1.53 -17.55
CA GLY A 11 6.87 -1.44 -16.14
C GLY A 11 6.99 -2.78 -15.39
N TYR A 12 7.04 -3.90 -16.09
CA TYR A 12 7.09 -5.24 -15.49
C TYR A 12 8.48 -5.87 -15.50
N VAL A 13 9.47 -5.27 -16.19
CA VAL A 13 10.82 -5.81 -16.27
C VAL A 13 11.70 -5.25 -15.15
N GLY A 14 12.62 -6.08 -14.65
CA GLY A 14 13.53 -5.73 -13.54
C GLY A 14 14.59 -4.67 -13.87
N GLU A 15 14.62 -4.15 -15.10
CA GLU A 15 15.52 -3.07 -15.51
C GLU A 15 15.09 -1.72 -14.92
N TYR A 16 13.80 -1.55 -14.60
CA TYR A 16 13.26 -0.32 -14.02
C TYR A 16 12.82 -0.53 -12.58
N THR A 17 13.07 0.46 -11.72
CA THR A 17 12.77 0.36 -10.28
C THR A 17 11.26 0.25 -9.97
N VAL A 18 10.39 0.59 -10.91
CA VAL A 18 8.93 0.65 -10.70
C VAL A 18 8.33 -0.69 -10.30
N GLU A 19 8.82 -1.82 -10.84
CA GLU A 19 8.31 -3.15 -10.51
C GLU A 19 8.55 -3.49 -9.04
N ARG A 20 9.77 -3.17 -8.56
CA ARG A 20 10.18 -3.41 -7.17
C ARG A 20 9.36 -2.54 -6.23
N LEU A 21 9.21 -1.25 -6.53
CA LEU A 21 8.39 -0.35 -5.73
C LEU A 21 6.93 -0.81 -5.65
N TRP A 22 6.38 -1.38 -6.72
CA TRP A 22 5.03 -1.92 -6.70
C TRP A 22 4.90 -3.15 -5.80
N ARG A 23 5.90 -4.05 -5.81
CA ARG A 23 5.94 -5.19 -4.87
C ARG A 23 6.11 -4.73 -3.42
N ASP A 24 7.01 -3.79 -3.17
CA ASP A 24 7.30 -3.27 -1.83
C ASP A 24 6.09 -2.52 -1.26
N ALA A 25 5.30 -1.83 -2.10
CA ALA A 25 4.08 -1.16 -1.66
C ALA A 25 3.08 -2.12 -1.00
N LYS A 26 3.02 -3.39 -1.41
CA LYS A 26 2.17 -4.39 -0.75
C LYS A 26 2.59 -4.64 0.70
N LEU A 27 3.88 -4.55 1.02
CA LEU A 27 4.35 -4.70 2.40
C LEU A 27 3.85 -3.56 3.29
N LEU A 28 3.59 -2.36 2.78
CA LEU A 28 2.99 -1.28 3.57
C LEU A 28 1.55 -1.58 4.00
N GLU A 29 0.85 -2.45 3.26
CA GLU A 29 -0.54 -2.81 3.56
C GLU A 29 -0.66 -3.92 4.62
N ILE A 30 0.39 -4.73 4.82
CA ILE A 30 0.35 -5.92 5.69
C ILE A 30 1.43 -5.91 6.78
N GLY A 31 2.54 -5.19 6.56
CA GLY A 31 3.69 -5.14 7.45
C GLY A 31 3.40 -4.27 8.66
N GLY A 32 3.71 -4.77 9.86
CA GLY A 32 3.44 -4.05 11.11
C GLY A 32 1.96 -3.95 11.50
N GLY A 33 1.05 -4.45 10.65
CA GLY A 33 -0.39 -4.45 10.84
C GLY A 33 -1.09 -4.39 9.49
N THR A 34 -2.18 -5.13 9.31
CA THR A 34 -2.97 -5.03 8.07
C THR A 34 -3.75 -3.71 8.04
N LEU A 35 -4.14 -3.26 6.85
CA LEU A 35 -5.01 -2.10 6.69
C LEU A 35 -6.28 -2.20 7.54
N GLU A 36 -6.91 -3.37 7.64
CA GLU A 36 -8.11 -3.59 8.45
C GLU A 36 -7.83 -3.41 9.95
N SER A 37 -6.67 -3.87 10.42
CA SER A 37 -6.25 -3.68 11.81
C SER A 37 -6.07 -2.20 12.14
N HIS A 38 -5.41 -1.44 11.26
CA HIS A 38 -5.25 -0.01 11.40
C HIS A 38 -6.60 0.72 11.35
N GLN A 39 -7.47 0.41 10.39
CA GLN A 39 -8.82 0.97 10.29
C GLN A 39 -9.65 0.69 11.55
N LYS A 40 -9.56 -0.53 12.11
CA LYS A 40 -10.22 -0.90 13.36
C LYS A 40 -9.71 -0.07 14.53
N ASN A 41 -8.39 0.13 14.63
CA ASN A 41 -7.79 0.94 15.69
C ASN A 41 -8.18 2.41 15.57
N ILE A 42 -8.15 2.98 14.36
CA ILE A 42 -8.59 4.36 14.08
C ILE A 42 -10.07 4.51 14.42
N THR A 43 -10.93 3.61 13.97
CA THR A 43 -12.38 3.64 14.28
C THR A 43 -12.61 3.60 15.78
N ARG A 44 -11.90 2.73 16.50
CA ARG A 44 -11.96 2.66 17.96
C ARG A 44 -11.52 3.97 18.60
N ASP A 45 -10.45 4.58 18.11
CA ASP A 45 -9.93 5.82 18.68
C ASP A 45 -10.89 6.99 18.45
N LEU A 46 -11.41 7.15 17.24
CA LEU A 46 -12.44 8.14 16.91
C LEU A 46 -13.71 7.96 17.73
N SER A 47 -14.10 6.71 18.05
CA SER A 47 -15.27 6.46 18.90
C SER A 47 -15.09 6.86 20.37
N LYS A 48 -13.85 7.04 20.84
CA LYS A 48 -13.57 7.42 22.24
C LYS A 48 -13.70 8.93 22.50
N ASN A 49 -13.50 9.77 21.49
CA ASN A 49 -13.68 11.23 21.58
C ASN A 49 -14.68 11.70 20.50
N PRO A 50 -15.99 11.51 20.71
CA PRO A 50 -17.02 11.93 19.77
C PRO A 50 -17.34 13.43 19.82
N ASN A 51 -16.54 14.24 20.54
CA ASN A 51 -16.77 15.68 20.76
C ASN A 51 -15.89 16.54 19.85
#